data_AF-A0A550H8F5-F1
#
_entry.id   AF-A0A550H8F5-F1
#
_cell.length_a   1.000
_cell.length_b   1.000
_cell.length_c   1.000
_cell.angle_alpha   90.00
_cell.angle_beta   90.00
_cell.angle_gamma   90.00
#
_symmetry.space_group_name_H-M   'P 1'
#
loop_
_entity.id
_entity.type
_entity.pdbx_description
1 polymer ?
#
loop_
_entity_poly.entity_id
_entity_poly.type
_entity_poly.pdbx_seq_one_letter_code
_entity_poly.pdbx_strand_id
1 'polypeptide(L)'
;MNGRERFEQDLTVLMSRLKVDVDKEVENKLNMLKDWLVNLQKKNVVKINHSVMELVCAKYLILRGYEVQLEYQLSDLLTCDLYSMKGYGTFIVEIETGFIPPEYALCPLTYTSARLASKIIRYNSHAGKFALGMPPHYILPFPRALAKPPRKRTQEEIESIKKLCDKYYQNPPVTEEEIRNARIQEIYIIDVDQAKVQEIDPGTYMKRALHRGMLSDYSSS
;
A
#
# COMPACT_ATOMS: atom_id res chain seq x y z
N MET A 1 28.90 11.45 5.52
CA MET A 1 27.47 11.67 5.86
C MET A 1 26.96 10.47 6.61
N ASN A 2 26.38 10.68 7.78
CA ASN A 2 25.65 9.65 8.51
C ASN A 2 24.35 9.32 7.75
N GLY A 3 23.83 8.09 7.86
CA GLY A 3 22.56 7.69 7.22
C GLY A 3 21.37 8.57 7.60
N ARG A 4 21.41 9.22 8.78
CA ARG A 4 20.41 10.20 9.23
C ARG A 4 20.42 11.49 8.42
N GLU A 5 21.60 12.09 8.25
CA GLU A 5 21.77 13.32 7.45
C GLU A 5 21.34 13.10 6.01
N ARG A 6 21.64 11.91 5.47
CA ARG A 6 21.22 11.51 4.13
C ARG A 6 19.70 11.43 4.00
N PHE A 7 19.01 10.83 4.98
CA PHE A 7 17.55 10.73 4.95
C PHE A 7 16.88 12.10 4.87
N GLU A 8 17.27 13.03 5.75
CA GLU A 8 16.66 14.37 5.76
C GLU A 8 17.00 15.19 4.52
N GLN A 9 18.22 15.05 3.99
CA GLN A 9 18.62 15.67 2.74
C GLN A 9 17.81 15.13 1.56
N ASP A 10 17.66 13.81 1.45
CA ASP A 10 16.90 13.17 0.37
C ASP A 10 15.42 13.61 0.43
N LEU A 11 14.82 13.68 1.62
CA LEU A 11 13.47 14.23 1.79
C LEU A 11 13.40 15.71 1.40
N THR A 12 14.40 16.52 1.73
CA THR A 12 14.42 17.94 1.37
C THR A 12 14.49 18.14 -0.15
N VAL A 13 15.27 17.30 -0.85
CA VAL A 13 15.34 17.28 -2.32
C VAL A 13 14.01 16.82 -2.93
N LEU A 14 13.33 15.83 -2.35
CA LEU A 14 11.99 15.45 -2.80
C LEU A 14 10.99 16.59 -2.60
N MET A 15 11.03 17.26 -1.45
CA MET A 15 10.10 18.33 -1.11
C MET A 15 10.20 19.52 -2.06
N SER A 16 11.38 19.86 -2.59
CA SER A 16 11.49 20.93 -3.60
C SER A 16 10.71 20.61 -4.88
N ARG A 17 10.60 19.32 -5.25
CA ARG A 17 9.76 18.84 -6.36
C ARG A 17 8.28 18.79 -5.99
N LEU A 18 7.97 18.32 -4.78
CA LEU A 18 6.57 18.19 -4.32
C LEU A 18 5.88 19.54 -4.10
N LYS A 19 6.62 20.59 -3.79
CA LYS A 19 6.06 21.93 -3.55
C LYS A 19 5.85 22.77 -4.82
N VAL A 20 6.24 22.26 -5.98
CA VAL A 20 5.98 22.95 -7.26
C VAL A 20 4.47 22.98 -7.50
N ASP A 21 3.96 24.17 -7.84
CA ASP A 21 2.57 24.46 -8.21
C ASP A 21 1.52 24.04 -7.16
N VAL A 22 1.87 24.07 -5.86
CA VAL A 22 0.91 23.86 -4.78
C VAL A 22 0.71 25.14 -3.97
N ASP A 23 -0.48 25.31 -3.41
CA ASP A 23 -0.76 26.42 -2.52
C ASP A 23 -0.06 26.26 -1.15
N LYS A 24 -0.13 27.31 -0.34
CA LYS A 24 0.54 27.35 0.96
C LYS A 24 -0.03 26.35 1.97
N GLU A 25 -1.30 26.00 1.86
CA GLU A 25 -1.94 25.04 2.77
C GLU A 25 -1.39 23.63 2.51
N VAL A 26 -1.37 23.21 1.25
CA VAL A 26 -0.80 21.92 0.83
C VAL A 26 0.70 21.87 1.16
N GLU A 27 1.43 22.96 0.94
CA GLU A 27 2.85 23.04 1.30
C GLU A 27 3.08 22.80 2.79
N ASN A 28 2.26 23.43 3.65
CA ASN A 28 2.36 23.28 5.10
C ASN A 28 2.03 21.85 5.54
N LYS A 29 0.97 21.24 4.99
CA LYS A 29 0.62 19.84 5.26
C LYS A 29 1.78 18.90 4.91
N LEU A 30 2.40 19.07 3.73
CA LEU A 30 3.55 18.26 3.33
C LEU A 30 4.77 18.46 4.24
N ASN A 31 5.04 19.69 4.70
CA ASN A 31 6.12 19.95 5.65
C ASN A 31 5.89 19.22 6.98
N MET A 32 4.67 19.24 7.50
CA MET A 32 4.33 18.51 8.73
C MET A 32 4.56 17.01 8.59
N LEU A 33 4.18 16.43 7.44
CA LEU A 33 4.43 15.01 7.15
C LEU A 33 5.93 14.69 7.03
N LYS A 34 6.72 15.56 6.38
CA LYS A 34 8.18 15.42 6.31
C LYS A 34 8.79 15.42 7.70
N ASP A 35 8.42 16.37 8.55
CA ASP A 35 8.97 16.51 9.90
C ASP A 35 8.60 15.31 10.78
N TRP A 36 7.38 14.78 10.61
CA TRP A 36 6.95 13.54 11.23
C TRP A 36 7.83 12.35 10.84
N LEU A 37 8.09 12.15 9.54
CA LEU A 37 8.98 11.09 9.04
C LEU A 37 10.41 11.22 9.56
N VAL A 38 10.94 12.45 9.63
CA VAL A 38 12.26 12.71 10.24
C VAL A 38 12.28 12.28 11.71
N ASN A 39 11.20 12.52 12.46
CA ASN A 39 11.09 12.07 13.85
C ASN A 39 10.99 10.55 13.99
N LEU A 40 10.26 9.88 13.11
CA LEU A 40 10.20 8.41 13.07
C LEU A 40 11.54 7.78 12.67
N GLN A 41 12.28 8.42 11.76
CA GLN A 41 13.59 7.97 11.36
C GLN A 41 14.60 8.02 12.50
N LYS A 42 14.54 9.05 13.36
CA LYS A 42 15.38 9.13 14.58
C LYS A 42 15.18 7.93 15.50
N LYS A 43 13.99 7.32 15.46
CA LYS A 43 13.60 6.11 16.20
C LYS A 43 13.85 4.81 15.41
N ASN A 44 14.44 4.91 14.21
CA ASN A 44 14.69 3.80 13.26
C ASN A 44 13.42 3.05 12.81
N VAL A 45 12.27 3.73 12.78
CA VAL A 45 10.98 3.12 12.39
C VAL A 45 10.84 3.03 10.87
N VAL A 46 11.27 4.07 10.15
CA VAL A 46 11.04 4.21 8.70
C VAL A 46 12.35 4.19 7.89
N LYS A 47 12.23 3.90 6.59
CA LYS A 47 13.34 3.85 5.63
C LYS A 47 13.09 4.79 4.45
N ILE A 48 14.15 5.41 3.95
CA ILE A 48 14.04 6.46 2.92
C ILE A 48 13.26 6.01 1.68
N ASN A 49 13.51 4.80 1.17
CA ASN A 49 12.88 4.29 -0.05
C ASN A 49 11.35 4.19 0.04
N HIS A 50 10.83 3.97 1.25
CA HIS A 50 9.39 3.87 1.50
C HIS A 50 8.83 5.26 1.81
N SER A 51 9.51 6.05 2.65
CA SER A 51 9.12 7.42 3.00
C SER A 51 9.02 8.40 1.83
N VAL A 52 9.85 8.25 0.79
CA VAL A 52 9.70 9.06 -0.43
C VAL A 52 8.41 8.74 -1.19
N MET A 53 7.99 7.47 -1.21
CA MET A 53 6.74 7.06 -1.84
C MET A 53 5.53 7.52 -1.02
N GLU A 54 5.62 7.45 0.31
CA GLU A 54 4.59 7.96 1.22
C GLU A 54 4.29 9.43 0.97
N LEU A 55 5.30 10.30 0.87
CA LEU A 55 5.11 11.73 0.62
C LEU A 55 4.54 12.03 -0.77
N VAL A 56 4.98 11.31 -1.80
CA VAL A 56 4.44 11.47 -3.17
C VAL A 56 2.96 11.08 -3.18
N CYS A 57 2.60 9.99 -2.52
CA CYS A 57 1.22 9.54 -2.36
C CYS A 57 0.39 10.52 -1.50
N ALA A 58 0.96 11.04 -0.42
CA ALA A 58 0.31 12.01 0.45
C ALA A 58 -0.02 13.31 -0.31
N LYS A 59 0.91 13.85 -1.11
CA LYS A 59 0.64 15.02 -1.98
C LYS A 59 -0.58 14.76 -2.87
N TYR A 60 -0.63 13.60 -3.51
CA TYR A 60 -1.70 13.22 -4.41
C TYR A 60 -3.08 13.17 -3.73
N LEU A 61 -3.14 12.71 -2.48
CA LEU A 61 -4.37 12.65 -1.69
C LEU A 61 -4.74 14.02 -1.11
N ILE A 62 -3.78 14.80 -0.61
CA ILE A 62 -4.00 16.15 -0.10
C ILE A 62 -4.59 17.04 -1.20
N LEU A 63 -4.08 16.99 -2.43
CA LEU A 63 -4.63 17.72 -3.58
C LEU A 63 -6.07 17.32 -3.94
N ARG A 64 -6.54 16.16 -3.48
CA ARG A 64 -7.94 15.71 -3.61
C ARG A 64 -8.79 16.07 -2.39
N GLY A 65 -8.27 16.85 -1.46
CA GLY A 65 -8.95 17.28 -0.24
C GLY A 65 -9.05 16.18 0.83
N TYR A 66 -8.08 15.26 0.88
CA TYR A 66 -7.92 14.37 2.03
C TYR A 66 -6.99 15.01 3.07
N GLU A 67 -7.33 14.85 4.34
CA GLU A 67 -6.37 14.99 5.43
C GLU A 67 -5.60 13.68 5.55
N VAL A 68 -4.28 13.73 5.62
CA VAL A 68 -3.40 12.54 5.55
C VAL A 68 -2.52 12.47 6.79
N GLN A 69 -2.37 11.27 7.34
CA GLN A 69 -1.41 10.93 8.39
C GLN A 69 -0.56 9.75 7.89
N LEU A 70 0.73 9.77 8.20
CA LEU A 70 1.67 8.70 7.83
C LEU A 70 1.97 7.81 9.03
N GLU A 71 2.20 6.52 8.78
CA GLU A 71 2.57 5.53 9.81
C GLU A 71 1.55 5.53 10.97
N TYR A 72 0.26 5.49 10.61
CA TYR A 72 -0.85 5.65 11.54
C TYR A 72 -1.22 4.31 12.20
N GLN A 73 -1.25 4.30 13.53
CA GLN A 73 -1.62 3.13 14.33
C GLN A 73 -3.15 2.89 14.26
N LEU A 74 -3.56 1.80 13.63
CA LEU A 74 -4.97 1.39 13.51
C LEU A 74 -5.45 0.54 14.69
N SER A 75 -4.55 -0.28 15.23
CA SER A 75 -4.76 -1.15 16.40
C SER A 75 -3.42 -1.51 17.02
N ASP A 76 -3.37 -2.24 18.13
CA ASP A 76 -2.11 -2.65 18.78
C ASP A 76 -1.17 -3.45 17.86
N LEU A 77 -1.70 -4.05 16.78
CA LEU A 77 -0.95 -4.92 15.86
C LEU A 77 -0.76 -4.33 14.46
N LEU A 78 -1.50 -3.29 14.10
CA LEU A 78 -1.52 -2.76 12.74
C LEU A 78 -1.22 -1.27 12.70
N THR A 79 -0.21 -0.93 11.93
CA THR A 79 0.13 0.42 11.50
C THR A 79 -0.02 0.46 9.99
N CYS A 80 -0.67 1.49 9.46
CA CYS A 80 -0.77 1.70 8.01
C CYS A 80 0.12 2.83 7.54
N ASP A 81 0.58 2.71 6.30
CA ASP A 81 1.49 3.68 5.70
C ASP A 81 0.80 5.04 5.53
N LEU A 82 -0.41 5.07 4.94
CA LEU A 82 -1.22 6.29 4.85
C LEU A 82 -2.64 6.05 5.38
N TYR A 83 -3.02 6.84 6.38
CA TYR A 83 -4.39 7.00 6.82
C TYR A 83 -4.93 8.34 6.34
N SER A 84 -6.01 8.31 5.56
CA SER A 84 -6.58 9.48 4.91
C SER A 84 -8.05 9.64 5.22
N MET A 85 -8.49 10.88 5.45
CA MET A 85 -9.88 11.22 5.78
C MET A 85 -10.41 12.30 4.84
N LYS A 86 -11.63 12.11 4.34
CA LYS A 86 -12.35 13.13 3.56
C LYS A 86 -13.84 13.09 3.93
N GLY A 87 -14.31 14.15 4.59
CA GLY A 87 -15.62 14.15 5.24
C GLY A 87 -15.71 13.05 6.30
N TYR A 88 -16.73 12.18 6.21
CA TYR A 88 -16.88 11.01 7.09
C TYR A 88 -16.23 9.74 6.54
N GLY A 89 -15.61 9.80 5.36
CA GLY A 89 -14.98 8.65 4.72
C GLY A 89 -13.53 8.47 5.16
N THR A 90 -13.15 7.23 5.45
CA THR A 90 -11.77 6.81 5.73
C THR A 90 -11.20 6.04 4.56
N PHE A 91 -9.91 6.25 4.31
CA PHE A 91 -9.19 5.63 3.22
C PHE A 91 -7.76 5.28 3.66
N ILE A 92 -7.43 4.00 3.57
CA ILE A 92 -6.07 3.50 3.85
C ILE A 92 -5.35 3.20 2.55
N VAL A 93 -4.07 3.57 2.48
CA VAL A 93 -3.15 3.15 1.42
C VAL A 93 -1.95 2.44 2.03
N GLU A 94 -1.66 1.24 1.55
CA GLU A 94 -0.45 0.47 1.89
C GLU A 94 0.51 0.45 0.70
N ILE A 95 1.76 0.82 0.91
CA ILE A 95 2.81 0.89 -0.12
C ILE A 95 3.65 -0.38 -0.10
N GLU A 96 3.77 -0.98 -1.28
CA GLU A 96 4.50 -2.22 -1.51
C GLU A 96 5.69 -1.98 -2.44
N THR A 97 6.89 -2.23 -1.91
CA THR A 97 8.16 -2.04 -2.61
C THR A 97 8.71 -3.33 -3.25
N GLY A 98 8.02 -4.46 -3.05
CA GLY A 98 8.43 -5.75 -3.59
C GLY A 98 9.56 -6.45 -2.83
N PHE A 99 9.84 -6.05 -1.59
CA PHE A 99 10.80 -6.74 -0.73
C PHE A 99 10.32 -8.16 -0.38
N ILE A 100 11.17 -9.16 -0.62
CA ILE A 100 10.91 -10.56 -0.29
C ILE A 100 11.99 -11.02 0.71
N PRO A 101 11.58 -11.50 1.90
CA PRO A 101 12.51 -12.06 2.87
C PRO A 101 13.30 -13.28 2.31
N PRO A 102 14.59 -13.43 2.66
CA PRO A 102 15.43 -14.53 2.14
C PRO A 102 14.87 -15.94 2.38
N GLU A 103 14.15 -16.15 3.48
CA GLU A 103 13.52 -17.43 3.82
C GLU A 103 12.46 -17.88 2.81
N TYR A 104 11.94 -16.96 1.99
CA TYR A 104 10.97 -17.25 0.94
C TYR A 104 11.57 -17.24 -0.47
N ALA A 105 12.90 -17.31 -0.60
CA ALA A 105 13.60 -17.31 -1.88
C ALA A 105 13.15 -18.41 -2.86
N LEU A 106 12.67 -19.55 -2.35
CA LEU A 106 12.16 -20.67 -3.17
C LEU A 106 10.67 -20.58 -3.49
N CYS A 107 9.92 -19.66 -2.88
CA CYS A 107 8.51 -19.43 -3.16
C CYS A 107 8.10 -17.94 -3.15
N PRO A 108 8.86 -17.06 -3.82
CA PRO A 108 8.72 -15.61 -3.69
C PRO A 108 7.32 -15.12 -4.09
N LEU A 109 6.77 -15.66 -5.17
CA LEU A 109 5.47 -15.22 -5.69
C LEU A 109 4.31 -15.70 -4.81
N THR A 110 4.37 -16.92 -4.29
CA THR A 110 3.35 -17.45 -3.37
C THR A 110 3.35 -16.67 -2.06
N TYR A 111 4.52 -16.39 -1.49
CA TYR A 111 4.65 -15.57 -0.29
C TYR A 111 4.11 -14.15 -0.53
N THR A 112 4.55 -13.49 -1.59
CA THR A 112 4.08 -12.13 -1.91
C THR A 112 2.58 -12.10 -2.14
N SER A 113 2.01 -13.11 -2.80
CA SER A 113 0.57 -13.22 -2.98
C SER A 113 -0.18 -13.32 -1.65
N ALA A 114 0.30 -14.16 -0.73
CA ALA A 114 -0.26 -14.29 0.60
C ALA A 114 -0.13 -13.00 1.42
N ARG A 115 1.01 -12.31 1.32
CA ARG A 115 1.28 -11.02 1.97
C ARG A 115 0.28 -9.96 1.53
N LEU A 116 0.14 -9.77 0.23
CA LEU A 116 -0.78 -8.78 -0.34
C LEU A 116 -2.23 -9.13 -0.01
N ALA A 117 -2.61 -10.41 -0.07
CA ALA A 117 -3.93 -10.85 0.34
C ALA A 117 -4.20 -10.50 1.82
N SER A 118 -3.30 -10.88 2.72
CA SER A 118 -3.38 -10.58 4.15
C SER A 118 -3.52 -9.08 4.41
N LYS A 119 -2.75 -8.24 3.71
CA LYS A 119 -2.87 -6.77 3.81
C LYS A 119 -4.24 -6.29 3.32
N ILE A 120 -4.67 -6.67 2.12
CA ILE A 120 -5.99 -6.25 1.60
C ILE A 120 -7.10 -6.60 2.59
N ILE A 121 -7.06 -7.80 3.17
CA ILE A 121 -8.08 -8.29 4.10
C ILE A 121 -8.06 -7.50 5.41
N ARG A 122 -6.90 -7.39 6.05
CA ARG A 122 -6.77 -6.76 7.37
C ARG A 122 -6.98 -5.27 7.35
N TYR A 123 -6.40 -4.56 6.38
CA TYR A 123 -6.49 -3.10 6.37
C TYR A 123 -7.85 -2.62 5.85
N ASN A 124 -8.51 -3.40 4.98
CA ASN A 124 -9.85 -3.03 4.53
C ASN A 124 -10.90 -3.10 5.65
N SER A 125 -10.72 -3.90 6.71
CA SER A 125 -11.64 -3.91 7.85
C SER A 125 -11.57 -2.62 8.70
N HIS A 126 -10.50 -1.83 8.54
CA HIS A 126 -10.29 -0.56 9.26
C HIS A 126 -10.64 0.69 8.43
N ALA A 127 -11.09 0.56 7.17
CA ALA A 127 -11.44 1.72 6.35
C ALA A 127 -12.55 1.46 5.32
N GLY A 128 -13.30 2.54 5.00
CA GLY A 128 -14.33 2.49 3.95
C GLY A 128 -13.74 2.22 2.55
N LYS A 129 -12.49 2.65 2.33
CA LYS A 129 -11.70 2.35 1.14
C LYS A 129 -10.29 1.86 1.51
N PHE A 130 -9.73 1.02 0.66
CA PHE A 130 -8.38 0.50 0.75
C PHE A 130 -7.69 0.51 -0.62
N ALA A 131 -6.41 0.88 -0.64
CA ALA A 131 -5.58 0.87 -1.83
C ALA A 131 -4.20 0.28 -1.57
N LEU A 132 -3.60 -0.24 -2.63
CA LEU A 132 -2.17 -0.59 -2.66
C LEU A 132 -1.42 0.40 -3.54
N GLY A 133 -0.35 0.98 -3.00
CA GLY A 133 0.66 1.74 -3.73
C GLY A 133 1.84 0.87 -4.14
N MET A 134 2.42 1.09 -5.31
CA MET A 134 3.62 0.39 -5.79
C MET A 134 4.48 1.29 -6.67
N PRO A 135 5.80 1.03 -6.81
CA PRO A 135 6.61 1.73 -7.80
C PRO A 135 6.31 1.21 -9.22
N PRO A 136 6.64 1.97 -10.30
CA PRO A 136 6.24 1.63 -11.67
C PRO A 136 6.85 0.34 -12.23
N HIS A 137 7.96 -0.12 -11.65
CA HIS A 137 8.67 -1.32 -12.07
C HIS A 137 8.21 -2.60 -11.34
N TYR A 138 7.29 -2.47 -10.38
CA TYR A 138 6.79 -3.59 -9.59
C TYR A 138 5.37 -4.01 -10.01
N ILE A 139 5.00 -5.25 -9.70
CA ILE A 139 3.69 -5.83 -9.99
C ILE A 139 3.16 -6.43 -8.70
N LEU A 140 1.87 -6.27 -8.43
CA LEU A 140 1.17 -6.78 -7.25
C LEU A 140 0.51 -8.14 -7.57
N PRO A 141 1.12 -9.27 -7.18
CA PRO A 141 0.56 -10.59 -7.44
C PRO A 141 -0.49 -11.01 -6.40
N PHE A 142 -1.55 -10.23 -6.20
CA PHE A 142 -2.61 -10.59 -5.25
C PHE A 142 -3.71 -11.46 -5.90
N PRO A 143 -4.47 -12.24 -5.11
CA PRO A 143 -5.57 -13.06 -5.63
C PRO A 143 -6.63 -12.22 -6.36
N ARG A 144 -6.98 -12.59 -7.60
CA ARG A 144 -7.94 -11.86 -8.44
C ARG A 144 -9.31 -11.70 -7.80
N ALA A 145 -9.71 -12.66 -6.97
CA ALA A 145 -10.97 -12.61 -6.25
C ALA A 145 -11.06 -11.38 -5.32
N LEU A 146 -9.95 -10.83 -4.83
CA LEU A 146 -9.93 -9.60 -4.02
C LEU A 146 -10.12 -8.31 -4.83
N ALA A 147 -9.93 -8.35 -6.15
CA ALA A 147 -10.31 -7.25 -7.05
C ALA A 147 -11.81 -7.28 -7.42
N LYS A 148 -12.53 -8.37 -7.12
CA LYS A 148 -13.96 -8.48 -7.36
C LYS A 148 -14.76 -7.85 -6.21
N PRO A 149 -15.96 -7.31 -6.48
CA PRO A 149 -16.91 -6.99 -5.41
C PRO A 149 -17.24 -8.24 -4.57
N PRO A 150 -17.41 -8.10 -3.23
CA PRO A 150 -17.75 -9.20 -2.31
C PRO A 150 -18.85 -10.15 -2.83
N ARG A 151 -19.95 -9.57 -3.33
CA ARG A 151 -21.10 -10.31 -3.89
C ARG A 151 -20.81 -11.20 -5.11
N LYS A 152 -19.65 -11.06 -5.74
CA LYS A 152 -19.25 -11.84 -6.93
C LYS A 152 -18.18 -12.90 -6.62
N ARG A 153 -17.81 -13.07 -5.35
CA ARG A 153 -16.79 -14.03 -4.91
C ARG A 153 -17.44 -15.38 -4.60
N THR A 154 -16.85 -16.47 -5.09
CA THR A 154 -17.34 -17.82 -4.80
C THR A 154 -16.77 -18.35 -3.49
N GLN A 155 -17.35 -19.42 -2.95
CA GLN A 155 -16.84 -20.05 -1.73
C GLN A 155 -15.45 -20.66 -1.96
N GLU A 156 -15.22 -21.27 -3.13
CA GLU A 156 -13.92 -21.85 -3.49
C GLU A 156 -12.81 -20.79 -3.56
N GLU A 157 -13.14 -19.58 -4.04
CA GLU A 157 -12.20 -18.45 -4.04
C GLU A 157 -11.83 -18.01 -2.61
N ILE A 158 -12.81 -17.99 -1.70
CA ILE A 158 -12.61 -17.63 -0.29
C ILE A 158 -11.71 -18.66 0.39
N GLU A 159 -12.00 -19.95 0.21
CA GLU A 159 -11.22 -21.06 0.76
C GLU A 159 -9.79 -21.08 0.22
N SER A 160 -9.61 -20.80 -1.09
CA SER A 160 -8.29 -20.70 -1.70
C SER A 160 -7.46 -19.56 -1.11
N ILE A 161 -8.06 -18.37 -0.91
CA ILE A 161 -7.40 -17.24 -0.25
C ILE A 161 -7.07 -17.58 1.20
N LYS A 162 -7.99 -18.21 1.94
CA LYS A 162 -7.78 -18.62 3.32
C LYS A 162 -6.57 -19.54 3.44
N LYS A 163 -6.55 -20.61 2.63
CA LYS A 163 -5.44 -21.57 2.56
C LYS A 163 -4.11 -20.89 2.21
N LEU A 164 -4.12 -19.92 1.29
CA LEU A 164 -2.95 -19.14 0.92
C LEU A 164 -2.43 -18.29 2.10
N CYS A 165 -3.31 -17.54 2.76
CA CYS A 165 -2.92 -16.71 3.90
C CYS A 165 -2.43 -17.55 5.09
N ASP A 166 -3.12 -18.64 5.42
CA ASP A 166 -2.78 -19.51 6.55
C ASP A 166 -1.40 -20.18 6.42
N LYS A 167 -0.86 -20.28 5.21
CA LYS A 167 0.50 -20.78 4.98
C LYS A 167 1.57 -19.87 5.59
N TYR A 168 1.29 -18.57 5.76
CA TYR A 168 2.30 -17.57 6.16
C TYR A 168 1.84 -16.61 7.28
N TYR A 169 0.53 -16.43 7.49
CA TYR A 169 -0.05 -15.38 8.35
C TYR A 169 -1.08 -15.95 9.33
N GLN A 170 -0.61 -16.61 10.39
CA GLN A 170 -1.47 -17.30 11.37
C GLN A 170 -1.75 -16.52 12.66
N ASN A 171 -1.08 -15.38 12.90
CA ASN A 171 -1.14 -14.68 14.20
C ASN A 171 -1.50 -13.18 14.05
N PRO A 172 -2.78 -12.79 14.20
CA PRO A 172 -3.97 -13.66 14.20
C PRO A 172 -4.30 -14.12 12.78
N PRO A 173 -4.98 -15.26 12.55
CA PRO A 173 -5.38 -15.68 11.21
C PRO A 173 -6.50 -14.78 10.67
N VAL A 174 -6.60 -14.64 9.34
CA VAL A 174 -7.76 -13.99 8.71
C VAL A 174 -8.95 -14.97 8.67
N THR A 175 -10.16 -14.48 8.86
CA THR A 175 -11.40 -15.26 8.83
C THR A 175 -12.00 -15.31 7.42
N GLU A 176 -12.85 -16.29 7.15
CA GLU A 176 -13.59 -16.35 5.88
C GLU A 176 -14.53 -15.15 5.69
N GLU A 177 -15.09 -14.62 6.77
CA GLU A 177 -15.94 -13.44 6.72
C GLU A 177 -15.15 -12.18 6.33
N GLU A 178 -13.98 -11.98 6.93
CA GLU A 178 -13.07 -10.90 6.51
C GLU A 178 -12.67 -11.07 5.04
N ILE A 179 -12.30 -12.28 4.62
CA ILE A 179 -11.97 -12.56 3.21
C ILE A 179 -13.16 -12.27 2.30
N ARG A 180 -14.38 -12.64 2.69
CA ARG A 180 -15.61 -12.44 1.90
C ARG A 180 -15.94 -10.97 1.71
N ASN A 181 -15.71 -10.15 2.74
CA ASN A 181 -16.08 -8.74 2.73
C ASN A 181 -14.96 -7.83 2.21
N ALA A 182 -13.71 -8.28 2.29
CA ALA A 182 -12.56 -7.53 1.82
C ALA A 182 -12.59 -7.28 0.31
N ARG A 183 -12.15 -6.08 -0.09
CA ARG A 183 -11.80 -5.76 -1.46
C ARG A 183 -10.75 -4.66 -1.50
N ILE A 184 -9.95 -4.66 -2.55
CA ILE A 184 -9.16 -3.49 -2.94
C ILE A 184 -10.01 -2.58 -3.82
N GLN A 185 -9.97 -1.27 -3.58
CA GLN A 185 -10.76 -0.28 -4.31
C GLN A 185 -9.91 0.39 -5.39
N GLU A 186 -8.66 0.71 -5.09
CA GLU A 186 -7.78 1.50 -5.95
C GLU A 186 -6.35 0.93 -5.90
N ILE A 187 -5.61 1.09 -6.99
CA ILE A 187 -4.17 0.78 -7.05
C ILE A 187 -3.45 2.05 -7.50
N TYR A 188 -2.39 2.42 -6.77
CA TYR A 188 -1.55 3.57 -7.08
C TYR A 188 -0.20 3.14 -7.61
N ILE A 189 0.16 3.61 -8.80
CA ILE A 189 1.52 3.57 -9.30
C ILE A 189 2.19 4.89 -8.92
N ILE A 190 3.22 4.81 -8.07
CA ILE A 190 3.89 5.95 -7.45
C ILE A 190 5.26 6.14 -8.11
N ASP A 191 5.36 7.15 -8.96
CA ASP A 191 6.60 7.55 -9.61
C ASP A 191 7.28 8.66 -8.79
N VAL A 192 8.31 8.28 -8.04
CA VAL A 192 9.08 9.19 -7.19
C VAL A 192 9.98 10.12 -8.01
N ASP A 193 10.41 9.70 -9.19
CA ASP A 193 11.29 10.49 -10.04
C ASP A 193 10.52 11.70 -10.59
N GLN A 194 9.30 11.43 -11.06
CA GLN A 194 8.38 12.45 -11.58
C GLN A 194 7.50 13.09 -10.50
N ALA A 195 7.58 12.62 -9.25
CA ALA A 195 6.72 13.03 -8.15
C ALA A 195 5.22 12.96 -8.50
N LYS A 196 4.82 11.87 -9.16
CA LYS A 196 3.46 11.65 -9.68
C LYS A 196 2.89 10.34 -9.19
N VAL A 197 1.56 10.30 -9.10
CA VAL A 197 0.80 9.08 -8.82
C VAL A 197 -0.23 8.87 -9.92
N GLN A 198 -0.28 7.64 -10.43
CA GLN A 198 -1.34 7.18 -11.33
C GLN A 198 -2.27 6.23 -10.57
N GLU A 199 -3.57 6.52 -10.60
CA GLU A 199 -4.62 5.66 -10.07
C GLU A 199 -5.12 4.70 -11.15
N ILE A 200 -5.31 3.44 -10.76
CA ILE A 200 -5.77 2.37 -11.63
C ILE A 200 -6.83 1.56 -10.89
N ASP A 201 -7.96 1.31 -11.57
CA ASP A 201 -8.98 0.36 -11.13
C ASP A 201 -8.39 -1.07 -11.01
N PRO A 202 -8.61 -1.80 -9.90
CA PRO A 202 -8.09 -3.15 -9.69
C PRO A 202 -8.47 -4.14 -10.79
N GLY A 203 -9.68 -4.05 -11.35
CA GLY A 203 -10.11 -4.91 -12.46
C GLY A 203 -9.29 -4.66 -13.73
N THR A 204 -9.05 -3.40 -14.05
CA THR A 204 -8.22 -2.95 -15.17
C THR A 204 -6.76 -3.35 -14.97
N TYR A 205 -6.24 -3.19 -13.76
CA TYR A 205 -4.90 -3.63 -13.39
C TYR A 205 -4.71 -5.13 -13.66
N MET A 206 -5.64 -5.96 -13.17
CA MET A 206 -5.60 -7.41 -13.37
C MET A 206 -5.60 -7.80 -14.84
N LYS A 207 -6.44 -7.16 -15.67
CA LYS A 207 -6.47 -7.41 -17.12
C LYS A 207 -5.13 -7.10 -17.78
N ARG A 208 -4.48 -5.99 -17.41
CA ARG A 208 -3.17 -5.60 -17.97
C ARG A 208 -2.06 -6.55 -17.55
N ALA A 209 -2.02 -6.91 -16.27
CA ALA A 209 -1.03 -7.85 -15.74
C ALA A 209 -1.18 -9.24 -16.37
N LEU A 210 -2.41 -9.68 -16.61
CA LEU A 210 -2.72 -10.92 -17.33
C LEU A 210 -2.27 -10.91 -18.79
N HIS A 211 -2.63 -9.88 -19.53
CA HIS A 211 -2.30 -9.77 -20.95
C HIS A 211 -0.77 -9.79 -21.19
N ARG A 212 0.02 -9.36 -20.20
CA ARG A 212 1.48 -9.36 -20.26
C ARG A 212 2.11 -10.66 -19.75
N GLY A 213 1.31 -11.67 -19.38
CA GLY A 213 1.81 -12.94 -18.81
C GLY A 213 2.46 -12.78 -17.43
N MET A 214 2.20 -11.66 -16.74
CA MET A 214 2.89 -11.29 -15.50
C MET A 214 2.22 -11.88 -14.24
N LEU A 215 1.02 -12.45 -14.37
CA LEU A 215 0.30 -13.15 -13.31
C LEU A 215 -0.19 -14.49 -13.82
N SER A 216 0.25 -15.59 -13.21
CA SER A 216 -0.40 -16.90 -13.33
C SER A 216 -1.36 -17.12 -12.16
N ASP A 217 -2.43 -17.87 -12.40
CA ASP A 217 -3.30 -18.32 -11.31
C ASP A 217 -2.55 -19.38 -10.51
N TYR A 218 -1.89 -18.97 -9.42
CA TYR A 218 -1.19 -19.88 -8.50
C TYR A 218 -2.14 -20.71 -7.62
N SER A 219 -3.44 -20.73 -7.95
CA SER A 219 -4.49 -21.49 -7.26
C SER A 219 -4.49 -22.99 -7.59
N SER A 220 -3.52 -23.48 -8.38
CA SER A 220 -3.47 -24.85 -8.88
C SER A 220 -2.13 -25.54 -8.58
N SER A 221 -1.73 -25.56 -7.30
CA SER A 221 -0.65 -26.44 -6.81
C SER A 221 -0.96 -26.93 -5.40
#